data_AF-V6F5V0-F1
#
_entry.id   AF-V6F5V0-F1
#
_cell.length_a   1.000
_cell.length_b   1.000
_cell.length_c   1.000
_cell.angle_alpha   90.00
_cell.angle_beta   90.00
_cell.angle_gamma   90.00
#
_symmetry.space_group_name_H-M   'P 1'
#
loop_
_entity.id
_entity.type
_entity.pdbx_description
1 polymer ?
#
loop_
_entity_poly.entity_id
_entity_poly.type
_entity_poly.pdbx_seq_one_letter_code
_entity_poly.pdbx_strand_id
1 'polypeptide(L)'
;MLEPVVTRYRDKTKRRFFRGDAAFALPDLYGYLEAEGYKYTIRLKANVVLQGHIAHLLKRPVGHPPKHVQRFYASFRYQAGSWSRKRRVVAKVEWHPGELYPRVGFIVTNLTRPAARVVAFYNQRGTAEQYIKEGKNAVKWTRLSCRTMKANAVRLDGWSPCTDGIINSMFGPR
;
A
#
# COMPACT_ATOMS: atom_id res chain seq x y z
N MET A 1 -25.98 25.18 -3.08
CA MET A 1 -24.86 26.14 -3.23
C MET A 1 -23.58 25.61 -2.58
N LEU A 2 -22.92 24.61 -3.20
CA LEU A 2 -21.60 24.08 -2.80
C LEU A 2 -20.57 24.17 -3.95
N GLU A 3 -20.96 24.81 -5.05
CA GLU A 3 -20.19 24.89 -6.30
C GLU A 3 -18.85 25.64 -6.20
N PRO A 4 -18.66 26.69 -5.37
CA PRO A 4 -17.37 27.39 -5.34
C PRO A 4 -16.24 26.58 -4.67
N VAL A 5 -16.57 25.69 -3.72
CA VAL A 5 -15.58 24.91 -2.97
C VAL A 5 -15.16 23.68 -3.78
N VAL A 6 -16.09 23.02 -4.46
CA VAL A 6 -15.79 21.87 -5.34
C VAL A 6 -15.00 22.31 -6.57
N THR A 7 -15.25 23.52 -7.08
CA THR A 7 -14.55 24.06 -8.27
C THR A 7 -13.11 24.48 -7.95
N ARG A 8 -12.84 25.02 -6.75
CA ARG A 8 -11.49 25.49 -6.34
C ARG A 8 -10.49 24.35 -6.05
N TYR A 9 -10.97 23.13 -5.85
CA TYR A 9 -10.13 21.94 -5.61
C TYR A 9 -10.12 20.94 -6.77
N ARG A 10 -10.85 21.23 -7.86
CA ARG A 10 -10.83 20.41 -9.08
C ARG A 10 -9.48 20.49 -9.80
N ASP A 11 -8.79 21.63 -9.71
CA ASP A 11 -7.54 21.91 -10.43
C ASP A 11 -6.24 21.68 -9.65
N LYS A 12 -6.32 21.39 -8.35
CA LYS A 12 -5.13 20.90 -7.63
C LYS A 12 -5.02 19.41 -7.87
N THR A 13 -4.27 19.04 -8.90
CA THR A 13 -3.74 17.69 -9.18
C THR A 13 -2.85 17.20 -8.02
N LYS A 14 -3.44 17.04 -6.84
CA LYS A 14 -2.80 16.36 -5.72
C LYS A 14 -2.65 14.91 -6.15
N ARG A 15 -1.42 14.46 -6.34
CA ARG A 15 -1.11 13.07 -6.66
C ARG A 15 -1.68 12.19 -5.55
N ARG A 16 -2.77 11.51 -5.83
CA ARG A 16 -3.51 10.68 -4.87
C ARG A 16 -2.77 9.35 -4.69
N PHE A 17 -2.01 9.20 -3.60
CA PHE A 17 -1.30 7.96 -3.30
C PHE A 17 -1.96 7.20 -2.13
N PHE A 18 -2.09 5.89 -2.26
CA PHE A 18 -2.58 5.00 -1.21
C PHE A 18 -1.50 3.99 -0.81
N ARG A 19 -1.26 3.86 0.50
CA ARG A 19 -0.37 2.83 1.04
C ARG A 19 -1.15 1.98 2.03
N GLY A 20 -1.11 0.67 1.85
CA GLY A 20 -1.86 -0.28 2.68
C GLY A 20 -1.05 -1.49 3.07
N ASP A 21 -1.40 -2.08 4.21
CA ASP A 21 -0.91 -3.40 4.61
C ASP A 21 -1.77 -4.54 4.01
N ALA A 22 -1.39 -5.79 4.26
CA ALA A 22 -2.03 -6.99 3.73
C ALA A 22 -3.53 -7.10 4.08
N ALA A 23 -3.97 -6.50 5.19
CA ALA A 23 -5.38 -6.42 5.56
C ALA A 23 -6.24 -5.66 4.53
N PHE A 24 -5.61 -4.81 3.69
CA PHE A 24 -6.28 -4.04 2.65
C PHE A 24 -6.16 -4.69 1.26
N ALA A 25 -5.74 -5.95 1.16
CA ALA A 25 -5.65 -6.66 -0.11
C ALA A 25 -7.02 -7.16 -0.61
N LEU A 26 -8.01 -6.28 -0.63
CA LEU A 26 -9.40 -6.56 -1.00
C LEU A 26 -9.65 -6.25 -2.49
N PRO A 27 -10.34 -7.13 -3.24
CA PRO A 27 -10.61 -6.92 -4.67
C PRO A 27 -11.29 -5.59 -4.97
N ASP A 28 -12.33 -5.27 -4.20
CA ASP A 28 -13.16 -4.07 -4.40
C ASP A 28 -12.37 -2.79 -4.15
N LEU A 29 -11.46 -2.82 -3.16
CA LEU A 29 -10.60 -1.67 -2.86
C LEU A 29 -9.68 -1.35 -4.03
N TYR A 30 -9.11 -2.37 -4.68
CA TYR A 30 -8.28 -2.13 -5.85
C TYR A 30 -9.09 -1.53 -7.01
N GLY A 31 -10.30 -2.05 -7.26
CA GLY A 31 -11.19 -1.52 -8.29
C GLY A 31 -11.55 -0.06 -8.05
N TYR A 32 -11.92 0.28 -6.81
CA TYR A 32 -12.25 1.64 -6.39
C TYR A 32 -11.06 2.59 -6.56
N LEU A 33 -9.88 2.24 -6.03
CA LEU A 33 -8.67 3.06 -6.15
C LEU A 33 -8.30 3.31 -7.62
N GLU A 34 -8.49 2.32 -8.48
CA GLU A 34 -8.22 2.44 -9.92
C GLU A 34 -9.23 3.35 -10.61
N ALA A 35 -10.52 3.25 -10.28
CA ALA A 35 -11.59 4.10 -10.83
C ALA A 35 -11.40 5.58 -10.43
N GLU A 36 -10.98 5.84 -9.19
CA GLU A 36 -10.74 7.17 -8.64
C GLU A 36 -9.37 7.77 -9.02
N GLY A 37 -8.57 7.05 -9.83
CA GLY A 37 -7.26 7.51 -10.29
C GLY A 37 -6.15 7.48 -9.22
N TYR A 38 -6.35 6.79 -8.10
CA TYR A 38 -5.34 6.66 -7.05
C TYR A 38 -4.19 5.76 -7.50
N LYS A 39 -2.97 6.17 -7.15
CA LYS A 39 -1.78 5.33 -7.24
C LYS A 39 -1.58 4.59 -5.93
N TYR A 40 -1.34 3.29 -5.94
CA TYR A 40 -1.28 2.52 -4.69
C TYR A 40 -0.08 1.59 -4.57
N THR A 41 0.29 1.31 -3.33
CA THR A 41 1.19 0.23 -2.92
C THR A 41 0.60 -0.48 -1.72
N ILE A 42 0.13 -1.71 -1.91
CA ILE A 42 -0.53 -2.49 -0.86
C ILE A 42 0.28 -3.77 -0.65
N ARG A 43 0.71 -4.03 0.59
CA ARG A 43 1.44 -5.26 0.92
C ARG A 43 0.55 -6.47 0.63
N LEU A 44 1.15 -7.53 0.13
CA LEU A 44 0.46 -8.81 -0.09
C LEU A 44 1.09 -9.89 0.79
N LYS A 45 0.24 -10.72 1.40
CA LYS A 45 0.73 -11.91 2.11
C LYS A 45 1.33 -12.88 1.09
N ALA A 46 2.46 -13.49 1.44
CA ALA A 46 3.08 -14.50 0.61
C ALA A 46 2.16 -15.71 0.43
N ASN A 47 2.17 -16.30 -0.77
CA ASN A 47 1.55 -17.58 -1.06
C ASN A 47 2.44 -18.37 -2.03
N VAL A 48 2.14 -19.65 -2.25
CA VAL A 48 2.97 -20.55 -3.07
C VAL A 48 3.12 -20.04 -4.50
N VAL A 49 2.05 -19.50 -5.09
CA VAL A 49 2.07 -18.98 -6.47
C VAL A 49 2.99 -17.77 -6.61
N LEU A 50 2.92 -16.82 -5.67
CA LEU A 50 3.79 -15.65 -5.62
C LEU A 50 5.25 -16.03 -5.40
N GLN A 51 5.52 -17.04 -4.56
CA GLN A 51 6.85 -17.57 -4.37
C GLN A 51 7.37 -18.26 -5.63
N GLY A 52 6.52 -18.98 -6.37
CA GLY A 52 6.87 -19.59 -7.65
C GLY A 52 7.41 -18.58 -8.66
N HIS A 53 6.80 -17.39 -8.75
CA HIS A 53 7.27 -16.32 -9.64
C HIS A 53 8.69 -15.81 -9.30
N ILE A 54 9.15 -15.98 -8.07
CA ILE A 54 10.46 -15.53 -7.63
C ILE A 54 11.39 -16.68 -7.24
N ALA A 55 11.02 -17.93 -7.55
CA ALA A 55 11.77 -19.11 -7.11
C ALA A 55 13.25 -19.07 -7.53
N HIS A 56 13.54 -18.47 -8.68
CA HIS A 56 14.89 -18.24 -9.18
C HIS A 56 15.73 -17.31 -8.27
N LEU A 57 15.11 -16.38 -7.53
CA LEU A 57 15.76 -15.49 -6.56
C LEU A 57 15.89 -16.10 -5.16
N LEU A 58 15.15 -17.17 -4.89
CA LEU A 58 15.21 -17.91 -3.62
C LEU A 58 16.34 -18.93 -3.58
N LYS A 59 16.97 -19.22 -4.72
CA LYS A 59 18.18 -20.04 -4.79
C LYS A 59 19.36 -19.23 -4.29
N ARG A 60 20.03 -19.74 -3.25
CA ARG A 60 21.26 -19.13 -2.75
C ARG A 60 22.30 -19.11 -3.86
N PRO A 61 22.93 -17.97 -4.17
CA PRO A 61 24.02 -17.93 -5.14
C PRO A 61 25.19 -18.80 -4.64
N VAL A 62 25.81 -19.53 -5.57
CA VAL A 62 26.99 -20.35 -5.29
C VAL A 62 28.19 -19.45 -5.01
N GLY A 63 28.97 -19.78 -3.97
CA GLY A 63 30.17 -19.02 -3.58
C GLY A 63 30.17 -18.57 -2.12
N HIS A 64 31.16 -17.75 -1.77
CA HIS A 64 31.31 -17.24 -0.41
C HIS A 64 30.11 -16.37 0.00
N PRO A 65 29.46 -16.64 1.14
CA PRO A 65 28.38 -15.81 1.64
C PRO A 65 28.85 -14.36 1.83
N PRO A 66 28.19 -13.37 1.22
CA PRO A 66 28.58 -11.99 1.42
C PRO A 66 28.32 -11.55 2.86
N LYS A 67 29.21 -10.69 3.36
CA LYS A 67 29.11 -10.10 4.70
C LYS A 67 28.07 -8.97 4.82
N HIS A 68 27.37 -8.65 3.73
CA HIS A 68 26.38 -7.57 3.66
C HIS A 68 25.02 -8.09 3.15
N VAL A 69 23.95 -7.33 3.40
CA VAL A 69 22.60 -7.68 2.97
C VAL A 69 22.47 -7.48 1.45
N GLN A 70 22.22 -8.56 0.71
CA GLN A 70 21.93 -8.49 -0.72
C GLN A 70 20.43 -8.28 -0.95
N ARG A 71 20.07 -7.41 -1.89
CA ARG A 71 18.66 -7.07 -2.19
C ARG A 71 18.36 -7.32 -3.65
N PHE A 72 17.39 -8.17 -3.90
CA PHE A 72 16.89 -8.48 -5.23
C PHE A 72 15.43 -8.04 -5.35
N TYR A 73 15.04 -7.67 -6.57
CA TYR A 73 13.70 -7.21 -6.86
C TYR A 73 13.18 -7.94 -8.10
N ALA A 74 11.92 -8.38 -8.05
CA ALA A 74 11.20 -8.89 -9.20
C ALA A 74 9.93 -8.07 -9.44
N SER A 75 9.51 -8.00 -10.69
CA SER A 75 8.25 -7.39 -11.08
C SER A 75 7.51 -8.32 -12.03
N PHE A 76 6.28 -8.66 -11.72
CA PHE A 76 5.45 -9.56 -12.54
C PHE A 76 3.97 -9.16 -12.47
N ARG A 77 3.14 -9.77 -13.32
CA ARG A 77 1.69 -9.62 -13.27
C ARG A 77 1.08 -10.83 -12.58
N TYR A 78 0.15 -10.58 -11.68
CA TYR A 78 -0.54 -11.60 -10.89
C TYR A 78 -2.01 -11.26 -10.74
N GLN A 79 -2.86 -12.28 -10.69
CA GLN A 79 -4.29 -12.16 -10.44
C GLN A 79 -4.68 -13.22 -9.41
N ALA A 80 -5.13 -12.78 -8.24
CA ALA A 80 -5.81 -13.69 -7.33
C ALA A 80 -7.18 -14.05 -7.92
N GLY A 81 -7.72 -15.22 -7.60
CA GLY A 81 -9.03 -15.65 -8.12
C GLY A 81 -10.17 -14.67 -7.79
N SER A 82 -10.09 -13.97 -6.67
CA SER A 82 -11.06 -12.96 -6.27
C SER A 82 -10.90 -11.61 -6.99
N TRP A 83 -9.85 -11.43 -7.79
CA TRP A 83 -9.59 -10.17 -8.48
C TRP A 83 -10.18 -10.19 -9.90
N SER A 84 -10.83 -9.09 -10.27
CA SER A 84 -11.37 -8.89 -11.62
C SER A 84 -10.31 -8.79 -12.73
N ARG A 85 -9.06 -8.43 -12.40
CA ARG A 85 -7.98 -8.26 -13.38
C ARG A 85 -6.59 -8.54 -12.82
N LYS A 86 -5.65 -8.85 -13.71
CA LYS A 86 -4.21 -8.93 -13.43
C LYS A 86 -3.67 -7.57 -12.99
N ARG A 87 -2.94 -7.56 -11.88
CA ARG A 87 -2.26 -6.38 -11.32
C ARG A 87 -0.77 -6.62 -11.24
N ARG A 88 0.00 -5.53 -11.25
CA ARG A 88 1.45 -5.63 -11.10
C ARG A 88 1.78 -5.91 -9.63
N VAL A 89 2.64 -6.89 -9.42
CA VAL A 89 3.22 -7.24 -8.12
C VAL A 89 4.73 -7.04 -8.20
N VAL A 90 5.25 -6.40 -7.16
CA VAL A 90 6.69 -6.23 -6.93
C VAL A 90 7.09 -7.09 -5.74
N ALA A 91 8.10 -7.93 -5.93
CA ALA A 91 8.72 -8.68 -4.86
C ALA A 91 10.04 -8.03 -4.44
N LYS A 92 10.30 -8.05 -3.14
CA LYS A 92 11.58 -7.72 -2.51
C LYS A 92 12.11 -8.99 -1.86
N VAL A 93 13.34 -9.36 -2.19
CA VAL A 93 14.05 -10.50 -1.60
C VAL A 93 15.33 -9.98 -0.96
N GLU A 94 15.51 -10.20 0.33
CA GLU A 94 16.71 -9.79 1.07
C GLU A 94 17.43 -11.02 1.63
N TRP A 95 18.69 -11.18 1.24
CA TRP A 95 19.58 -12.18 1.82
C TRP A 95 20.41 -11.53 2.90
N HIS A 96 20.17 -11.93 4.15
CA HIS A 96 20.93 -11.48 5.30
C HIS A 96 22.11 -12.42 5.58
N PRO A 97 23.28 -11.90 5.96
CA PRO A 97 24.41 -12.73 6.38
C PRO A 97 24.00 -13.66 7.54
N GLY A 98 24.33 -14.95 7.42
CA GLY A 98 24.00 -15.96 8.44
C GLY A 98 22.58 -16.52 8.39
N GLU A 99 21.65 -15.95 7.61
CA GLU A 99 20.30 -16.50 7.48
C GLU A 99 20.24 -17.64 6.44
N LEU A 100 19.56 -18.74 6.79
CA LEU A 100 19.38 -19.87 5.88
C LEU A 100 18.49 -19.51 4.69
N TYR A 101 17.42 -18.77 4.96
CA TYR A 101 16.38 -18.37 4.02
C TYR A 101 16.32 -16.84 3.86
N PRO A 102 16.02 -16.32 2.65
CA PRO A 102 15.89 -14.89 2.46
C PRO A 102 14.57 -14.36 3.02
N ARG A 103 14.56 -13.08 3.37
CA ARG A 103 13.33 -12.35 3.73
C ARG A 103 12.62 -11.89 2.48
N VAL A 104 11.35 -12.27 2.34
CA VAL A 104 10.55 -12.00 1.14
C VAL A 104 9.35 -11.12 1.47
N GLY A 105 9.12 -10.08 0.67
CA GLY A 105 7.92 -9.25 0.73
C GLY A 105 7.32 -9.02 -0.65
N PHE A 106 5.99 -8.97 -0.73
CA PHE A 106 5.25 -8.70 -1.95
C PHE A 106 4.41 -7.43 -1.81
N ILE A 107 4.33 -6.63 -2.88
CA ILE A 107 3.57 -5.39 -2.94
C ILE A 107 2.77 -5.36 -4.25
N VAL A 108 1.45 -5.22 -4.15
CA VAL A 108 0.58 -4.94 -5.30
C VAL A 108 0.62 -3.45 -5.58
N THR A 109 0.77 -3.07 -6.84
CA THR A 109 0.86 -1.66 -7.23
C THR A 109 0.36 -1.39 -8.64
N ASN A 110 -0.15 -0.19 -8.88
CA ASN A 110 -0.38 0.37 -10.22
C ASN A 110 0.64 1.48 -10.58
N LEU A 111 1.73 1.60 -9.82
CA LEU A 111 2.85 2.48 -10.13
C LEU A 111 3.65 1.94 -11.32
N THR A 112 4.03 2.83 -12.23
CA THR A 112 4.90 2.53 -13.38
C THR A 112 6.40 2.63 -13.05
N ARG A 113 6.75 2.86 -11.78
CA ARG A 113 8.13 3.03 -11.31
C ARG A 113 8.90 1.69 -11.27
N PRO A 114 10.25 1.71 -11.40
CA PRO A 114 11.09 0.54 -11.17
C PRO A 114 10.82 -0.11 -9.82
N ALA A 115 10.96 -1.44 -9.74
CA ALA A 115 10.64 -2.24 -8.56
C ALA A 115 11.32 -1.72 -7.27
N ALA A 116 12.60 -1.38 -7.34
CA ALA A 116 13.34 -0.79 -6.22
C ALA A 116 12.71 0.53 -5.72
N ARG A 117 12.25 1.41 -6.63
CA ARG A 117 11.58 2.67 -6.26
C ARG A 117 10.19 2.45 -5.68
N VAL A 118 9.47 1.41 -6.11
CA VAL A 118 8.19 1.02 -5.49
C VAL A 118 8.41 0.56 -4.05
N VAL A 119 9.42 -0.29 -3.84
CA VAL A 119 9.76 -0.77 -2.50
C VAL A 119 10.26 0.38 -1.61
N ALA A 120 11.11 1.26 -2.14
CA ALA A 120 11.56 2.44 -1.41
C ALA A 120 10.37 3.36 -1.04
N PHE A 121 9.44 3.59 -1.97
CA PHE A 121 8.22 4.34 -1.71
C PHE A 121 7.38 3.70 -0.60
N TYR A 122 7.24 2.37 -0.60
CA TYR A 122 6.53 1.67 0.47
C TYR A 122 7.25 1.79 1.83
N ASN A 123 8.59 1.71 1.85
CA ASN A 123 9.41 1.69 3.06
C ASN A 123 9.71 3.08 3.68
N GLN A 124 9.34 4.19 3.03
CA GLN A 124 9.58 5.54 3.59
C GLN A 124 8.86 5.72 4.93
N ARG A 125 9.63 5.73 6.02
CA ARG A 125 9.18 5.94 7.41
C ARG A 125 8.95 7.43 7.68
N GLY A 126 7.86 7.76 8.37
CA GLY A 126 7.40 9.12 8.67
C GLY A 126 6.03 9.47 8.04
N THR A 127 5.76 8.97 6.82
CA THR A 127 4.50 9.24 6.11
C THR A 127 3.63 7.99 5.93
N ALA A 128 4.23 6.79 5.91
CA ALA A 128 3.48 5.54 5.77
C ALA A 128 2.47 5.30 6.90
N GLU A 129 2.79 5.64 8.15
CA GLU A 129 1.88 5.51 9.29
C GLU A 129 0.71 6.49 9.22
N GLN A 130 0.93 7.72 8.72
CA GLN A 130 -0.11 8.73 8.53
C GLN A 130 -1.06 8.35 7.39
N TYR A 131 -0.54 7.79 6.29
CA TYR A 131 -1.37 7.31 5.16
C TYR A 131 -2.12 6.01 5.47
N ILE A 132 -1.62 5.15 6.36
CA ILE A 132 -2.39 3.99 6.86
C ILE A 132 -3.57 4.47 7.72
N LYS A 133 -3.41 5.55 8.49
CA LYS A 133 -4.53 6.20 9.20
C LYS A 133 -5.54 6.82 8.23
N GLU A 134 -5.07 7.51 7.19
CA GLU A 134 -5.93 8.04 6.11
C GLU A 134 -6.64 6.92 5.34
N GLY A 135 -5.97 5.79 5.10
CA GLY A 135 -6.56 4.62 4.47
C GLY A 135 -7.61 3.94 5.35
N LYS A 136 -7.39 3.88 6.67
CA LYS A 136 -8.45 3.48 7.64
C LYS A 136 -9.65 4.42 7.58
N ASN A 137 -9.44 5.72 7.41
CA ASN A 137 -10.52 6.70 7.25
C ASN A 137 -11.25 6.51 5.91
N ALA A 138 -10.53 6.37 4.79
CA ALA A 138 -11.12 6.13 3.47
C ALA A 138 -11.92 4.82 3.42
N VAL A 139 -11.45 3.77 4.10
CA VAL A 139 -12.16 2.49 4.26
C VAL A 139 -13.37 2.63 5.19
N LYS A 140 -13.30 3.45 6.25
CA LYS A 140 -14.48 3.82 7.07
C LYS A 140 -15.54 4.57 6.24
N TRP A 141 -15.13 5.43 5.31
CA TRP A 141 -16.03 6.13 4.38
C TRP A 141 -16.72 5.16 3.41
N THR A 142 -16.00 4.17 2.87
CA THR A 142 -16.62 3.11 2.04
C THR A 142 -17.55 2.21 2.85
N ARG A 143 -17.25 2.00 4.14
CA ARG A 143 -18.09 1.22 5.09
C ARG A 143 -19.47 1.83 5.37
N LEU A 144 -19.69 3.11 5.04
CA LEU A 144 -20.99 3.77 5.17
C LEU A 144 -21.92 3.54 3.96
N SER A 145 -21.43 2.89 2.88
CA SER A 145 -22.21 2.69 1.64
C SER A 145 -22.67 1.25 1.36
N CYS A 146 -22.30 0.25 2.18
CA CYS A 146 -22.74 -1.15 1.97
C CYS A 146 -23.17 -1.83 3.28
N ARG A 147 -24.37 -2.46 3.24
CA ARG A 147 -25.14 -2.95 4.39
C ARG A 147 -24.71 -4.29 4.98
N THR A 148 -23.59 -4.90 4.59
CA THR A 148 -23.23 -6.24 5.09
C THR A 148 -21.73 -6.46 5.12
N MET A 149 -21.13 -6.37 6.32
CA MET A 149 -20.02 -7.26 6.70
C MET A 149 -19.84 -7.26 8.22
N LYS A 150 -20.27 -8.36 8.84
CA LYS A 150 -20.05 -8.69 10.25
C LYS A 150 -18.56 -8.88 10.51
N ALA A 151 -18.14 -8.49 11.72
CA ALA A 151 -16.84 -8.70 12.37
C ALA A 151 -15.65 -7.82 11.91
N ASN A 152 -15.45 -6.71 12.64
CA ASN A 152 -14.27 -6.63 13.50
C ASN A 152 -14.64 -5.75 14.69
N ALA A 153 -15.02 -6.40 15.78
CA ALA A 153 -15.44 -5.77 17.02
C ALA A 153 -14.19 -5.32 17.80
N VAL A 154 -14.02 -4.02 17.95
CA VAL A 154 -13.39 -3.41 19.12
C VAL A 154 -14.26 -2.19 19.48
N ARG A 155 -15.00 -2.32 20.59
CA ARG A 155 -15.80 -1.28 21.28
C ARG A 155 -14.87 -0.19 21.85
N LEU A 156 -15.18 1.11 21.67
CA LEU A 156 -15.79 2.08 22.61
C LEU A 156 -14.86 2.39 23.81
N ASP A 157 -14.56 3.61 24.26
CA ASP A 157 -15.32 4.85 24.53
C ASP A 157 -14.38 6.10 24.40
N GLY A 158 -14.80 7.36 24.26
CA GLY A 158 -16.10 7.99 24.29
C GLY A 158 -16.03 9.47 23.85
N TRP A 159 -17.24 10.02 23.62
CA TRP A 159 -17.67 11.43 23.73
C TRP A 159 -17.02 12.56 22.89
N SER A 160 -17.86 13.15 22.01
CA SER A 160 -17.82 14.50 21.38
C SER A 160 -18.04 15.59 22.46
N PRO A 161 -17.99 16.93 22.21
CA PRO A 161 -18.06 17.65 20.93
C PRO A 161 -17.05 18.82 20.77
N CYS A 162 -16.85 19.27 19.53
CA CYS A 162 -16.78 20.69 19.14
C CYS A 162 -16.30 20.80 17.68
N THR A 163 -17.23 21.19 16.82
CA THR A 163 -16.96 21.83 15.54
C THR A 163 -16.48 23.27 15.76
N ASP A 164 -15.71 23.76 14.78
CA ASP A 164 -15.29 25.14 14.50
C ASP A 164 -14.02 25.68 15.19
N GLY A 165 -13.03 26.05 14.36
CA GLY A 165 -11.89 26.88 14.78
C GLY A 165 -10.56 26.64 14.05
N ILE A 166 -10.39 27.20 12.84
CA ILE A 166 -9.25 28.07 12.44
C ILE A 166 -7.81 27.45 12.48
N ILE A 167 -7.24 27.04 11.33
CA ILE A 167 -6.23 27.76 10.49
C ILE A 167 -4.77 27.70 11.00
N ASN A 168 -3.86 27.37 10.07
CA ASN A 168 -2.40 27.57 10.05
C ASN A 168 -1.50 26.79 11.02
N SER A 169 -0.80 25.78 10.48
CA SER A 169 0.67 25.73 10.52
C SER A 169 1.17 24.54 9.70
N MET A 170 1.82 24.81 8.56
CA MET A 170 2.91 24.00 7.99
C MET A 170 3.44 24.64 6.68
N PHE A 171 3.53 25.97 6.67
CA PHE A 171 4.59 26.63 5.92
C PHE A 171 5.73 26.88 6.90
N GLY A 172 6.91 26.36 6.59
CA GLY A 172 8.20 26.67 7.22
C GLY A 172 9.27 26.53 6.13
N PRO A 173 10.31 27.39 6.12
CA PRO A 173 10.61 28.25 4.98
C PRO A 173 11.55 27.64 3.94
N ARG A 174 11.41 28.20 2.72
CA ARG A 174 12.34 28.31 1.58
C ARG A 174 13.48 27.30 1.46
#